data_AF-A0A653BLZ4-F1
#
_entry.id   AF-A0A653BLZ4-F1
#
_cell.length_a   1.000
_cell.length_b   1.000
_cell.length_c   1.000
_cell.angle_alpha   90.00
_cell.angle_beta   90.00
_cell.angle_gamma   90.00
#
_symmetry.space_group_name_H-M   'P 1'
#
loop_
_entity.id
_entity.type
_entity.pdbx_description
1 polymer ?
#
loop_
_entity_poly.entity_id
_entity_poly.type
_entity_poly.pdbx_seq_one_letter_code
_entity_poly.pdbx_strand_id
1 'polypeptide(L)' 'MKLGCSFLVGVVAVLGSAMADDQLKIEVMYKPEVCEVKSKSGDMLTMHYTGTLTDGTKFDSSNQREYRLHRASANRP' A
#
# COMPACT_ATOMS: atom_id res chain seq x y z
N MET A 1 54.38 -27.78 22.78
CA MET A 1 53.46 -26.90 23.53
C MET A 1 52.19 -26.83 22.70
N LYS A 2 51.10 -27.43 23.19
CA LYS A 2 49.76 -27.43 22.57
C LYS A 2 49.05 -26.09 22.84
N LEU A 3 47.85 -25.93 22.25
CA LEU A 3 46.85 -24.84 22.35
C LEU A 3 47.10 -23.68 21.39
N GLY A 4 46.20 -23.29 20.49
CA GLY A 4 44.73 -23.43 20.50
C GLY A 4 44.11 -22.03 20.29
N CYS A 5 42.87 -21.98 19.80
CA CYS A 5 42.09 -20.79 19.39
C CYS A 5 42.51 -20.22 18.03
N SER A 6 41.89 -20.62 16.92
CA SER A 6 40.44 -20.50 16.64
C SER A 6 39.90 -19.17 17.18
N PHE A 7 40.07 -18.11 16.40
CA PHE A 7 39.23 -16.92 16.49
C PHE A 7 38.64 -16.69 15.10
N LEU A 8 37.46 -17.29 14.90
CA LEU A 8 36.51 -16.94 13.85
C LEU A 8 36.21 -15.44 13.96
N VAL A 9 36.87 -14.61 13.15
CA VAL A 9 36.49 -13.20 13.02
C VAL A 9 35.60 -13.06 11.79
N GLY A 10 34.30 -13.19 12.07
CA GLY A 10 33.22 -12.43 11.44
C GLY A 10 33.01 -12.60 9.94
N VAL A 11 32.17 -13.56 9.55
CA VAL A 11 31.35 -13.39 8.35
C VAL A 11 30.42 -12.20 8.62
N VAL A 12 30.76 -11.03 8.07
CA VAL A 12 29.82 -9.91 8.00
C VAL A 12 28.78 -10.30 6.96
N ALA A 13 27.70 -10.92 7.42
CA ALA A 13 26.49 -11.04 6.62
C ALA A 13 25.96 -9.62 6.41
N VAL A 14 26.24 -9.05 5.24
CA VAL A 14 25.49 -7.89 4.75
C VAL A 14 24.07 -8.40 4.52
N LEU A 15 23.23 -8.24 5.56
CA LEU A 15 21.79 -8.34 5.40
C LEU A 15 21.40 -7.20 4.46
N GLY A 16 21.32 -7.52 3.18
CA GLY A 16 20.75 -6.63 2.18
C GLY A 16 19.32 -6.35 2.61
N SER A 17 19.08 -5.17 3.16
CA SER A 17 17.74 -4.64 3.35
C SER A 17 17.09 -4.59 1.98
N ALA A 18 16.15 -5.48 1.71
CA ALA A 18 15.23 -5.32 0.61
C ALA A 18 14.38 -4.10 0.94
N MET A 19 14.87 -2.92 0.57
CA MET A 19 14.10 -1.69 0.57
C MET A 19 13.07 -1.87 -0.53
N ALA A 20 11.92 -2.45 -0.16
CA ALA A 20 10.76 -2.39 -1.01
C ALA A 20 10.45 -0.91 -1.23
N ASP A 21 10.43 -0.50 -2.50
CA ASP A 21 9.94 0.81 -2.90
C ASP A 21 8.43 0.82 -2.65
N ASP A 22 8.03 1.09 -1.41
CA ASP A 22 6.64 1.09 -0.91
C ASP A 22 5.87 2.33 -1.40
N GLN A 23 6.16 2.81 -2.61
CA GLN A 23 5.39 3.86 -3.24
C GLN A 23 4.02 3.33 -3.67
N LEU A 24 2.97 4.09 -3.36
CA LEU A 24 1.61 3.80 -3.76
C LEU A 24 1.50 3.84 -5.30
N LYS A 25 1.16 2.72 -5.91
CA LYS A 25 0.85 2.63 -7.34
C LYS A 25 -0.63 2.93 -7.56
N ILE A 26 -0.92 3.78 -8.55
CA ILE A 26 -2.29 4.21 -8.88
C ILE A 26 -2.57 3.89 -10.34
N GLU A 27 -3.65 3.15 -10.58
CA GLU A 27 -4.13 2.81 -11.92
C GLU A 27 -5.58 3.26 -12.09
N VAL A 28 -5.90 3.85 -13.25
CA VAL A 28 -7.25 4.32 -13.58
C VAL A 28 -7.93 3.28 -14.47
N MET A 29 -8.81 2.47 -13.88
CA MET A 29 -9.53 1.42 -14.63
C MET A 29 -10.62 1.98 -15.55
N TYR A 30 -11.26 3.08 -15.14
CA TYR A 30 -12.29 3.75 -15.92
C TYR A 30 -12.26 5.26 -15.66
N LYS A 31 -12.34 6.04 -16.74
CA LYS A 31 -12.51 7.49 -16.70
C LYS A 31 -13.57 7.87 -17.72
N PRO A 32 -14.68 8.50 -17.30
CA PRO A 32 -15.67 9.04 -18.22
C PRO A 32 -15.05 10.03 -19.21
N GLU A 33 -15.61 10.12 -20.41
CA GLU A 33 -15.18 11.07 -21.44
C GLU A 33 -15.23 12.53 -20.95
N VAL A 34 -16.33 12.88 -20.27
CA VAL A 34 -16.52 14.19 -19.64
C VAL A 34 -16.31 14.08 -18.14
N CYS A 35 -15.26 14.71 -17.62
CA CYS A 35 -14.91 14.77 -16.19
C CYS A 35 -14.25 16.11 -15.88
N GLU A 36 -15.07 17.16 -15.79
CA GLU A 36 -14.63 18.54 -15.61
C GLU A 36 -14.26 18.85 -14.16
N VAL A 37 -15.05 18.33 -13.22
CA VAL A 37 -14.82 18.49 -11.78
C VAL A 37 -13.89 17.39 -11.31
N LYS A 38 -12.70 17.78 -10.82
CA LYS A 38 -11.71 16.89 -10.22
C LYS A 38 -11.55 17.23 -8.74
N SER A 39 -11.31 16.20 -7.93
CA SER A 39 -11.02 16.40 -6.52
C SER A 39 -9.70 17.18 -6.31
N LYS A 40 -9.70 17.98 -5.26
CA LYS A 40 -8.52 18.68 -4.73
C LYS A 40 -8.32 18.35 -3.26
N SER A 41 -7.13 18.63 -2.75
CA SER A 41 -6.80 18.38 -1.35
C SER A 41 -7.81 19.07 -0.43
N GLY A 42 -8.32 18.32 0.55
CA GLY A 42 -9.32 18.80 1.52
C GLY A 42 -10.78 18.65 1.08
N ASP A 43 -11.06 18.23 -0.16
CA ASP A 43 -12.44 17.92 -0.56
C ASP A 43 -12.96 16.70 0.21
N MET A 44 -14.25 16.72 0.59
CA MET A 44 -14.91 15.54 1.16
C MET A 44 -15.43 14.66 0.03
N LEU A 45 -14.88 13.45 -0.11
CA LEU A 45 -15.30 12.49 -1.11
C LEU A 45 -16.25 11.46 -0.52
N THR A 46 -17.21 11.01 -1.33
CA THR A 46 -18.15 9.95 -0.97
C THR A 46 -18.07 8.86 -2.04
N MET A 47 -17.68 7.63 -1.67
CA MET A 47 -17.38 6.57 -2.64
C MET A 47 -17.65 5.16 -2.12
N HIS A 48 -17.74 4.22 -3.05
CA HIS A 48 -17.61 2.80 -2.77
C HIS A 48 -16.14 2.37 -2.91
N TYR A 49 -15.67 1.52 -2.01
CA TYR A 49 -14.38 0.86 -2.09
C TYR A 49 -14.50 -0.65 -1.81
N THR A 50 -13.47 -1.38 -2.23
CA THR A 50 -13.17 -2.76 -1.82
C THR A 50 -11.68 -2.84 -1.49
N GLY A 51 -11.36 -3.32 -0.29
CA GLY A 51 -9.99 -3.52 0.18
C GLY A 51 -9.60 -5.00 0.15
N THR A 52 -8.45 -5.29 -0.46
CA THR A 52 -7.89 -6.65 -0.60
C THR A 52 -6.44 -6.69 -0.15
N LEU A 53 -6.03 -7.82 0.43
CA LEU A 53 -4.63 -8.16 0.63
C LEU A 53 -3.96 -8.48 -0.72
N THR A 54 -2.62 -8.61 -0.73
CA THR A 54 -1.84 -8.88 -1.94
C THR A 54 -2.12 -10.24 -2.56
N ASP A 55 -2.64 -11.18 -1.79
CA ASP A 55 -3.10 -12.51 -2.24
C ASP A 55 -4.51 -12.49 -2.84
N GLY A 56 -5.17 -11.32 -2.88
CA GLY A 56 -6.54 -11.14 -3.34
C GLY A 56 -7.61 -11.37 -2.26
N THR A 57 -7.23 -11.77 -1.05
CA THR A 57 -8.18 -11.96 0.06
C THR A 57 -8.82 -10.61 0.42
N LYS A 58 -10.13 -10.50 0.28
CA LYS A 58 -10.89 -9.29 0.64
C LYS A 58 -11.00 -9.16 2.16
N PHE A 59 -10.59 -8.03 2.72
CA PHE A 59 -10.74 -7.74 4.15
C PHE A 59 -11.92 -6.80 4.45
N ASP A 60 -12.32 -5.94 3.50
CA ASP A 60 -13.46 -5.03 3.68
C ASP A 60 -14.05 -4.59 2.32
N SER A 61 -15.34 -4.25 2.30
CA SER A 61 -15.99 -3.69 1.13
C SER A 61 -17.30 -2.98 1.49
N SER A 62 -17.42 -1.74 1.02
CA SER A 62 -18.65 -0.95 1.13
C SER A 62 -19.85 -1.55 0.37
N ASN A 63 -19.60 -2.39 -0.64
CA ASN A 63 -20.65 -2.99 -1.46
C ASN A 63 -21.44 -4.08 -0.72
N GLN A 64 -20.91 -4.62 0.38
CA GLN A 64 -21.62 -5.65 1.17
C GLN A 64 -22.82 -5.09 1.94
N ARG A 65 -22.86 -3.77 2.14
CA ARG A 65 -23.97 -3.08 2.78
C ARG A 65 -24.47 -2.07 1.77
N GLU A 66 -25.32 -2.53 0.84
CA GLU A 66 -25.76 -1.89 -0.42
C GLU A 66 -25.97 -0.36 -0.46
N TYR A 67 -25.99 0.34 0.68
CA TYR A 67 -26.30 1.76 0.79
C TYR A 67 -25.31 2.56 1.66
N ARG A 68 -24.17 2.00 2.06
CA ARG A 68 -23.16 2.74 2.85
C ARG A 68 -21.98 3.18 2.01
N LEU A 69 -22.02 4.45 1.59
CA LEU A 69 -20.86 5.13 1.03
C LEU A 69 -19.93 5.56 2.16
N HIS A 70 -18.62 5.42 1.94
CA HIS A 70 -17.63 5.94 2.86
C HIS A 70 -17.27 7.38 2.53
N ARG A 71 -17.06 8.18 3.57
CA ARG A 71 -16.62 9.57 3.48
C ARG A 71 -15.18 9.71 3.94
N ALA A 72 -14.36 10.30 3.07
CA ALA A 72 -12.95 10.55 3.34
C ALA A 72 -12.50 11.88 2.73
N SER A 73 -11.57 12.56 3.38
CA SER A 73 -10.92 13.74 2.82
C SER A 73 -9.98 13.33 1.70
N ALA A 74 -10.06 14.02 0.57
CA ALA A 74 -9.09 13.89 -0.51
C ALA A 74 -7.72 14.37 -0.02
N ASN A 75 -6.74 13.49 -0.06
CA ASN A 75 -5.33 13.85 -0.06
C ASN A 75 -4.80 13.48 -1.43
N ARG A 76 -4.18 14.44 -2.13
CA ARG A 76 -3.29 14.04 -3.21
C ARG A 76 -2.07 13.37 -2.55
N PRO A 77 -1.62 12.22 -3.05
CA PRO A 77 -0.27 11.74 -2.74
C PRO A 77 0.76 12.76 -3.23
#